data_AF-A0A0C9WT15-F1
#
_entry.id   AF-A0A0C9WT15-F1
#
_cell.length_a   1.000
_cell.length_b   1.000
_cell.length_c   1.000
_cell.angle_alpha   90.00
_cell.angle_beta   90.00
_cell.angle_gamma   90.00
#
_symmetry.space_group_name_H-M   'P 1'
#
loop_
_entity.id
_entity.type
_entity.pdbx_description
1 polymer ?
#
loop_
_entity_poly.entity_id
_entity_poly.type
_entity_poly.pdbx_seq_one_letter_code
_entity_poly.pdbx_strand_id
1 'polypeptide(L)'
;MVSAIAQAANHSISLYNTIIVLYLCYLHLICQLMLVVGSMQKEKMGDLAPNVGAVAKIISSLPHWSWHGFGLYVWFHARRFGSQPECNAATKLIVFGRELSATGSGRVVSLVFFSISVTVILSVPVITLAGVGLLLTFLIKAILPLTGSFTHRLPASPRTSFIKILFVNIYITLCFIVQWIYVVVTIEQTIQRNPVIHNGPRFPISFGQIFPVVTIGACLISIYNDLQDCRREPPISQGNDLNDLGTSIKADV
;
A
#
# COMPACT_ATOMS: atom_id res chain seq x y z
N MET A 1 -0.21 16.68 -1.16
CA MET A 1 0.29 16.48 -2.54
C MET A 1 -0.20 17.57 -3.50
N VAL A 2 -1.51 17.81 -3.67
CA VAL A 2 -2.05 18.84 -4.59
C VAL A 2 -1.41 20.22 -4.37
N SER A 3 -1.32 20.69 -3.11
CA SER A 3 -0.63 21.95 -2.80
C SER A 3 0.84 21.95 -3.21
N ALA A 4 1.57 20.85 -3.01
CA ALA A 4 2.97 20.75 -3.42
C ALA A 4 3.14 20.71 -4.94
N ILE A 5 2.20 20.09 -5.68
CA ILE A 5 2.16 20.14 -7.15
C ILE A 5 1.94 21.58 -7.62
N ALA A 6 0.97 22.29 -7.03
CA ALA A 6 0.70 23.68 -7.37
C ALA A 6 1.90 24.59 -7.08
N GLN A 7 2.56 24.42 -5.94
CA GLN A 7 3.77 25.16 -5.58
C GLN A 7 4.95 24.81 -6.49
N ALA A 8 5.09 23.55 -6.89
CA ALA A 8 6.11 23.11 -7.85
C ALA A 8 5.88 23.74 -9.24
N ALA A 9 4.62 23.77 -9.71
CA ALA A 9 4.25 24.41 -10.97
C ALA A 9 4.54 25.92 -10.96
N ASN A 10 4.37 26.58 -9.80
CA ASN A 10 4.68 27.99 -9.62
C ASN A 10 6.16 28.26 -9.29
N HIS A 11 7.03 27.24 -9.34
CA HIS A 11 8.44 27.33 -8.98
C HIS A 11 8.70 27.93 -7.57
N SER A 12 7.73 27.87 -6.65
CA SER A 12 7.84 28.51 -5.33
C SER A 12 8.42 27.60 -4.25
N ILE A 13 8.49 26.29 -4.51
CA ILE A 13 9.03 25.28 -3.59
C ILE A 13 10.43 24.84 -4.00
N SER A 14 11.35 24.75 -3.05
CA SER A 14 12.71 24.25 -3.29
C SER A 14 12.72 22.75 -3.60
N LEU A 15 13.77 22.28 -4.30
CA LEU A 15 13.95 20.86 -4.58
C LEU A 15 14.02 20.04 -3.29
N TYR A 16 14.74 20.52 -2.28
CA TYR A 16 14.87 19.86 -0.99
C TYR A 16 13.51 19.66 -0.31
N ASN A 17 12.71 20.73 -0.18
CA ASN A 17 11.38 20.64 0.44
C ASN A 17 10.50 19.66 -0.34
N THR A 18 10.63 19.63 -1.66
CA THR A 18 9.89 18.71 -2.51
C THR A 18 10.32 17.25 -2.32
N ILE A 19 11.62 16.97 -2.16
CA ILE A 19 12.13 15.64 -1.84
C ILE A 19 11.55 15.16 -0.50
N ILE A 20 11.54 16.03 0.53
CA ILE A 20 10.92 15.70 1.81
C ILE A 20 9.44 15.38 1.61
N VAL A 21 8.67 16.24 0.91
CA VAL A 21 7.26 15.99 0.61
C VAL A 21 7.06 14.66 -0.13
N LEU A 22 7.92 14.31 -1.08
CA LEU A 22 7.87 13.02 -1.78
C LEU A 22 8.02 11.84 -0.80
N TYR A 23 8.94 11.91 0.16
CA TYR A 23 9.09 10.87 1.17
C TYR A 23 7.89 10.80 2.13
N LEU A 24 7.33 11.93 2.55
CA LEU A 24 6.13 11.94 3.40
C LEU A 24 4.92 11.38 2.67
N CYS A 25 4.75 11.73 1.39
CA CYS A 25 3.70 11.14 0.55
C CYS A 25 3.92 9.63 0.38
N TYR A 26 5.17 9.19 0.21
CA TYR A 26 5.48 7.76 0.12
C TYR A 26 5.15 7.01 1.42
N LEU A 27 5.48 7.57 2.59
CA LEU A 27 5.08 7.03 3.89
C LEU A 27 3.57 6.89 3.99
N HIS A 28 2.81 7.91 3.55
CA HIS A 28 1.36 7.83 3.55
C HIS A 28 0.82 6.74 2.62
N LEU A 29 1.44 6.57 1.44
CA LEU A 29 1.05 5.53 0.48
C LEU A 29 1.29 4.12 1.02
N ILE A 30 2.42 3.86 1.67
CA ILE A 30 2.68 2.54 2.25
C ILE A 30 1.68 2.23 3.39
N CYS A 31 1.28 3.22 4.18
CA CYS A 31 0.25 3.06 5.20
C CYS A 31 -1.12 2.73 4.58
N GLN A 32 -1.51 3.45 3.52
CA GLN A 32 -2.76 3.17 2.80
C GLN A 32 -2.76 1.77 2.18
N LEU A 33 -1.62 1.32 1.63
CA LEU A 33 -1.49 -0.01 1.07
C LEU A 33 -1.76 -1.10 2.12
N MET A 34 -1.26 -0.94 3.34
CA MET A 34 -1.52 -1.89 4.43
C MET A 34 -3.01 -2.00 4.77
N LEU A 35 -3.72 -0.87 4.80
CA LEU A 35 -5.17 -0.86 5.06
C LEU A 35 -5.95 -1.58 3.95
N VAL A 36 -5.57 -1.38 2.69
CA VAL A 36 -6.18 -2.06 1.53
C VAL A 36 -5.91 -3.56 1.55
N VAL A 37 -4.68 -3.97 1.89
CA VAL A 37 -4.35 -5.40 2.03
C VAL A 37 -5.19 -6.04 3.14
N GLY A 38 -5.31 -5.38 4.29
CA GLY A 38 -6.14 -5.85 5.39
C GLY A 38 -7.62 -5.98 5.01
N SER A 39 -8.18 -5.00 4.30
CA SER A 39 -9.59 -5.06 3.88
C SER A 39 -9.86 -6.17 2.86
N MET A 40 -8.94 -6.39 1.90
CA MET A 40 -9.06 -7.47 0.92
C MET A 40 -9.01 -8.87 1.56
N GLN A 41 -8.38 -9.01 2.72
CA GLN A 41 -8.35 -10.28 3.43
C GLN A 41 -9.63 -10.56 4.19
N LYS A 42 -10.26 -9.54 4.74
CA LYS A 42 -11.59 -9.67 5.37
C LYS A 42 -12.63 -10.11 4.36
N GLU A 43 -12.63 -9.49 3.18
CA GLU A 43 -13.52 -9.89 2.06
C GLU A 43 -13.38 -11.39 1.73
N LYS A 44 -12.16 -11.93 1.78
CA LYS A 44 -11.91 -13.37 1.54
C LYS A 44 -12.38 -14.30 2.68
N MET A 45 -12.63 -13.79 3.88
CA MET A 45 -13.08 -14.60 5.02
C MET A 45 -14.60 -14.76 5.10
N GLY A 46 -15.34 -14.27 4.09
CA GLY A 46 -16.79 -14.47 4.00
C GLY A 46 -17.62 -13.30 4.51
N ASP A 47 -16.98 -12.18 4.87
CA ASP A 47 -17.71 -10.94 5.10
C ASP A 47 -18.31 -10.45 3.78
N LEU A 48 -19.65 -10.35 3.76
CA LEU A 48 -20.46 -9.98 2.62
C LEU A 48 -20.30 -8.47 2.34
N ALA A 49 -19.10 -8.02 2.00
CA ALA A 49 -18.85 -6.62 1.66
C ALA A 49 -19.45 -6.31 0.27
N PRO A 50 -20.34 -5.31 0.14
CA PRO A 50 -21.04 -4.99 -1.11
C PRO A 50 -20.09 -4.40 -2.17
N ASN A 51 -20.60 -4.29 -3.41
CA ASN A 51 -20.00 -3.75 -4.66
C ASN A 51 -19.20 -2.42 -4.58
N VAL A 52 -19.06 -1.80 -3.40
CA VAL A 52 -18.20 -0.65 -3.10
C VAL A 52 -16.72 -0.95 -3.41
N GLY A 53 -16.33 -2.23 -3.45
CA GLY A 53 -14.94 -2.67 -3.63
C GLY A 53 -14.24 -2.14 -4.89
N ALA A 54 -14.92 -2.05 -6.04
CA ALA A 54 -14.27 -1.63 -7.29
C ALA A 54 -13.98 -0.12 -7.32
N VAL A 55 -14.96 0.70 -6.95
CA VAL A 55 -14.81 2.17 -6.92
C VAL A 55 -13.79 2.58 -5.85
N ALA A 56 -13.83 1.95 -4.68
CA ALA A 56 -12.84 2.18 -3.63
C ALA A 56 -11.42 1.82 -4.10
N LYS A 57 -11.23 0.67 -4.78
CA LYS A 57 -9.92 0.27 -5.34
C LYS A 57 -9.38 1.29 -6.34
N ILE A 58 -10.24 1.81 -7.22
CA ILE A 58 -9.85 2.84 -8.20
C ILE A 58 -9.43 4.12 -7.47
N ILE A 59 -10.24 4.61 -6.54
CA ILE A 59 -9.96 5.84 -5.78
C ILE A 59 -8.66 5.70 -4.97
N SER A 60 -8.45 4.56 -4.31
CA SER A 60 -7.23 4.26 -3.55
C SER A 60 -5.97 4.17 -4.41
N SER A 61 -6.09 3.93 -5.74
CA SER A 61 -4.94 3.89 -6.65
C SER A 61 -4.47 5.27 -7.11
N LEU A 62 -5.35 6.29 -7.13
CA LEU A 62 -5.03 7.64 -7.62
C LEU A 62 -3.87 8.32 -6.88
N PRO A 63 -3.76 8.25 -5.53
CA PRO A 63 -2.62 8.79 -4.80
C PRO A 63 -1.29 8.19 -5.26
N HIS A 64 -1.27 6.90 -5.56
CA HIS A 64 -0.07 6.19 -5.98
C HIS A 64 0.41 6.65 -7.36
N TRP A 65 -0.50 6.72 -8.34
CA TRP A 65 -0.19 7.25 -9.68
C TRP A 65 0.31 8.69 -9.62
N SER A 66 -0.36 9.52 -8.83
CA SER A 66 0.00 10.92 -8.65
C SER A 66 1.40 11.08 -8.04
N TRP A 67 1.76 10.21 -7.08
CA TRP A 67 3.10 10.22 -6.48
C TRP A 67 4.19 9.80 -7.46
N HIS A 68 3.97 8.76 -8.27
CA HIS A 68 4.93 8.37 -9.32
C HIS A 68 5.12 9.46 -10.36
N GLY A 69 4.01 10.02 -10.87
CA GLY A 69 4.05 11.11 -11.83
C GLY A 69 4.78 12.34 -11.28
N PHE A 70 4.47 12.73 -10.04
CA PHE A 70 5.13 13.85 -9.37
C PHE A 70 6.62 13.57 -9.12
N GLY A 71 6.97 12.36 -8.68
CA GLY A 71 8.35 11.94 -8.50
C GLY A 71 9.16 12.01 -9.79
N LEU A 72 8.65 11.42 -10.88
CA LEU A 72 9.28 11.51 -12.20
C LEU A 72 9.45 12.96 -12.65
N TYR A 73 8.41 13.79 -12.50
CA TYR A 73 8.48 15.21 -12.85
C TYR A 73 9.60 15.95 -12.09
N VAL A 74 9.66 15.77 -10.77
CA VAL A 74 10.66 16.40 -9.89
C VAL A 74 12.08 15.96 -10.28
N TRP A 75 12.31 14.66 -10.42
CA TRP A 75 13.65 14.14 -10.74
C TRP A 75 14.08 14.44 -12.18
N PHE A 76 13.14 14.50 -13.12
CA PHE A 76 13.42 14.97 -14.47
C PHE A 76 13.87 16.43 -14.47
N HIS A 77 13.23 17.29 -13.68
CA HIS A 77 13.52 18.72 -13.60
C HIS A 77 14.52 19.12 -12.51
N ALA A 78 15.10 18.18 -11.76
CA ALA A 78 15.87 18.44 -10.53
C ALA A 78 16.93 19.55 -10.66
N ARG A 79 17.58 19.72 -11.81
CA ARG A 79 18.59 20.79 -12.01
C ARG A 79 17.99 22.20 -12.02
N ARG A 80 16.78 22.37 -12.55
CA ARG A 80 16.11 23.67 -12.74
C ARG A 80 14.92 23.84 -11.79
N PHE A 81 14.79 22.95 -10.81
CA PHE A 81 13.61 22.86 -9.99
C PHE A 81 13.58 23.98 -8.93
N GLY A 82 12.41 24.57 -8.72
CA GLY A 82 12.18 25.57 -7.67
C GLY A 82 12.71 26.98 -7.98
N SER A 83 12.67 27.83 -6.97
CA SER A 83 12.97 29.28 -7.07
C SER A 83 14.46 29.61 -7.08
N GLN A 84 15.31 28.68 -6.61
CA GLN A 84 16.76 28.86 -6.50
C GLN A 84 17.48 27.63 -7.08
N PRO A 85 17.46 27.45 -8.41
CA PRO A 85 18.01 26.28 -9.06
C PRO A 85 19.51 26.09 -8.83
N GLU A 86 20.25 27.18 -8.61
CA GLU A 86 21.68 27.19 -8.27
C GLU A 86 21.99 26.44 -6.97
N CYS A 87 21.07 26.46 -5.99
CA CYS A 87 21.23 25.76 -4.72
C CYS A 87 21.00 24.24 -4.84
N ASN A 88 20.38 23.77 -5.92
CA ASN A 88 20.03 22.36 -6.08
C ASN A 88 21.26 21.44 -6.15
N ALA A 89 22.40 21.94 -6.62
CA ALA A 89 23.64 21.17 -6.68
C ALA A 89 24.20 20.82 -5.29
N ALA A 90 23.90 21.64 -4.28
CA ALA A 90 24.29 21.39 -2.89
C ALA A 90 23.41 20.33 -2.22
N THR A 91 22.17 20.14 -2.69
CA THR A 91 21.22 19.17 -2.12
C THR A 91 21.76 17.75 -2.22
N LYS A 92 21.84 17.08 -1.07
CA LYS A 92 22.25 15.68 -0.91
C LYS A 92 21.05 14.79 -0.69
N LEU A 93 21.00 13.69 -1.42
CA LEU A 93 20.07 12.59 -1.24
C LEU A 93 20.76 11.49 -0.45
N ILE A 94 20.08 10.90 0.53
CA ILE A 94 20.62 9.76 1.26
C ILE A 94 19.98 8.48 0.73
N VAL A 95 20.80 7.56 0.22
CA VAL A 95 20.35 6.27 -0.31
C VAL A 95 21.20 5.18 0.33
N PHE A 96 20.57 4.28 1.09
CA PHE A 96 21.28 3.25 1.87
C PHE A 96 22.43 3.82 2.73
N GLY A 97 22.20 4.97 3.38
CA GLY A 97 23.19 5.65 4.21
C GLY A 97 24.36 6.32 3.44
N ARG A 98 24.34 6.29 2.10
CA ARG A 98 25.33 6.98 1.26
C ARG A 98 24.77 8.32 0.78
N GLU A 99 25.63 9.33 0.80
CA GLU A 99 25.32 10.66 0.27
C GLU A 99 25.49 10.68 -1.25
N LEU A 100 24.43 11.01 -1.96
CA LEU A 100 24.41 11.19 -3.41
C LEU A 100 24.02 12.63 -3.74
N SER A 101 24.58 13.20 -4.80
CA SER A 101 24.12 14.51 -5.28
C SER A 101 22.73 14.38 -5.89
N ALA A 102 21.77 15.21 -5.44
CA ALA A 102 20.40 15.20 -5.94
C ALA A 102 20.29 15.57 -7.42
N THR A 103 21.26 16.32 -7.97
CA THR A 103 21.31 16.69 -9.40
C THR A 103 22.26 15.80 -10.23
N GLY A 104 23.08 14.99 -9.56
CA GLY A 104 24.05 14.04 -10.12
C GLY A 104 23.57 12.59 -10.05
N SER A 105 24.33 11.73 -9.37
CA SER A 105 24.03 10.29 -9.27
C SER A 105 22.69 9.99 -8.60
N GLY A 106 22.30 10.77 -7.59
CA GLY A 106 21.01 10.61 -6.91
C GLY A 106 19.85 10.78 -7.88
N ARG A 107 19.92 11.75 -8.79
CA ARG A 107 18.92 11.95 -9.86
C ARG A 107 18.76 10.70 -10.72
N VAL A 108 19.86 10.10 -11.16
CA VAL A 108 19.85 8.93 -12.03
C VAL A 108 19.24 7.74 -11.30
N VAL A 109 19.68 7.49 -10.07
CA VAL A 109 19.14 6.41 -9.22
C VAL A 109 17.64 6.59 -9.01
N SER A 110 17.19 7.80 -8.68
CA SER A 110 15.78 8.09 -8.47
C SER A 110 14.96 7.94 -9.77
N LEU A 111 15.45 8.43 -10.91
CA LEU A 111 14.77 8.23 -12.19
C LEU A 111 14.63 6.75 -12.53
N VAL A 112 15.70 5.97 -12.39
CA VAL A 112 15.65 4.51 -12.62
C VAL A 112 14.64 3.85 -11.67
N PHE A 113 14.67 4.22 -10.38
CA PHE A 113 13.73 3.69 -9.39
C PHE A 113 12.27 4.00 -9.74
N PHE A 114 11.94 5.25 -10.05
CA PHE A 114 10.58 5.64 -10.43
C PHE A 114 10.16 5.02 -11.76
N SER A 115 11.04 4.95 -12.76
CA SER A 115 10.75 4.29 -14.03
C SER A 115 10.47 2.80 -13.86
N ILE A 116 11.34 2.06 -13.15
CA ILE A 116 11.12 0.63 -12.86
C ILE A 116 9.82 0.46 -12.09
N SER A 117 9.57 1.28 -11.08
CA SER A 117 8.34 1.19 -10.28
C SER A 117 7.09 1.38 -11.15
N VAL A 118 7.06 2.42 -11.99
CA VAL A 118 5.96 2.66 -12.94
C VAL A 118 5.80 1.47 -13.90
N THR A 119 6.90 0.92 -14.42
CA THR A 119 6.86 -0.27 -15.28
C THR A 119 6.27 -1.48 -14.56
N VAL A 120 6.69 -1.76 -13.32
CA VAL A 120 6.15 -2.87 -12.52
C VAL A 120 4.65 -2.68 -12.32
N ILE A 121 4.21 -1.48 -11.94
CA ILE A 121 2.80 -1.15 -11.70
C ILE A 121 1.96 -1.27 -12.96
N LEU A 122 2.47 -0.85 -14.12
CA LEU A 122 1.77 -1.01 -15.41
C LEU A 122 1.80 -2.46 -15.88
N SER A 123 2.88 -3.17 -15.61
CA SER A 123 3.05 -4.57 -16.03
C SER A 123 2.13 -5.52 -15.26
N VAL A 124 1.83 -5.27 -13.99
CA VAL A 124 0.98 -6.18 -13.19
C VAL A 124 -0.44 -6.29 -13.77
N PRO A 125 -1.17 -5.20 -14.09
CA PRO A 125 -2.44 -5.25 -14.80
C PRO A 125 -2.31 -5.87 -16.18
N VAL A 126 -1.25 -5.57 -16.94
CA VAL A 126 -1.06 -6.11 -18.29
C VAL A 126 -0.82 -7.62 -18.26
N ILE A 127 0.05 -8.10 -17.37
CA ILE A 127 0.32 -9.52 -17.13
C ILE A 127 -0.93 -10.21 -16.59
N THR A 128 -1.69 -9.55 -15.70
CA THR A 128 -2.94 -10.11 -15.17
C THR A 128 -4.01 -10.19 -16.25
N LEU A 129 -4.20 -9.16 -17.08
CA LEU A 129 -5.17 -9.15 -18.18
C LEU A 129 -4.79 -10.16 -19.27
N ALA A 130 -3.52 -10.19 -19.69
CA ALA A 130 -3.03 -11.15 -20.68
C ALA A 130 -3.04 -12.59 -20.14
N GLY A 131 -2.63 -12.78 -18.89
CA GLY A 131 -2.63 -14.07 -18.20
C GLY A 131 -4.05 -14.61 -17.97
N VAL A 132 -4.98 -13.78 -17.50
CA VAL A 132 -6.40 -14.15 -17.35
C VAL A 132 -7.03 -14.42 -18.71
N GLY A 133 -6.73 -13.63 -19.75
CA GLY A 133 -7.22 -13.88 -21.10
C GLY A 133 -6.72 -15.21 -21.68
N LEU A 134 -5.44 -15.52 -21.52
CA LEU A 134 -4.85 -16.79 -21.94
C LEU A 134 -5.40 -17.97 -21.12
N LEU A 135 -5.53 -17.81 -19.81
CA LEU A 135 -6.08 -18.83 -18.91
C LEU A 135 -7.56 -19.10 -19.23
N LEU A 136 -8.37 -18.06 -19.49
CA LEU A 136 -9.78 -18.19 -19.87
C LEU A 136 -9.90 -18.88 -21.23
N THR A 137 -9.04 -18.54 -22.18
CA THR A 137 -9.00 -19.20 -23.51
C THR A 137 -8.62 -20.68 -23.38
N PHE A 138 -7.64 -20.97 -22.53
CA PHE A 138 -7.21 -22.34 -22.24
C PHE A 138 -8.29 -23.14 -21.50
N LEU A 139 -8.93 -22.54 -20.49
CA LEU A 139 -10.02 -23.16 -19.73
C LEU A 139 -11.26 -23.40 -20.60
N ILE A 140 -11.64 -22.46 -21.46
CA ILE A 140 -12.74 -22.66 -22.42
C ILE A 140 -12.41 -23.86 -23.32
N LYS A 141 -11.19 -23.94 -23.86
CA LYS A 141 -10.78 -25.08 -24.70
C LYS A 141 -10.67 -26.40 -23.95
N ALA A 142 -10.24 -26.38 -22.69
CA ALA A 142 -9.99 -27.57 -21.88
C ALA A 142 -11.24 -28.08 -21.16
N ILE A 143 -12.22 -27.22 -20.86
CA ILE A 143 -13.47 -27.57 -20.17
C ILE A 143 -14.59 -27.92 -21.17
N LEU A 144 -14.60 -27.36 -22.39
CA LEU A 144 -15.59 -27.73 -23.43
C LEU A 144 -15.74 -29.25 -23.66
N PRO A 145 -14.67 -30.08 -23.57
CA PRO A 145 -14.77 -31.53 -23.64
C PRO A 145 -14.96 -32.22 -22.27
N LEU A 146 -14.67 -31.55 -21.15
CA LEU A 146 -14.64 -32.15 -19.81
C LEU A 146 -15.91 -31.92 -18.97
N THR A 147 -16.77 -30.95 -19.33
CA THR A 147 -18.10 -30.77 -18.73
C THR A 147 -19.04 -31.96 -18.92
N GLY A 148 -18.62 -32.96 -19.71
CA GLY A 148 -19.28 -34.27 -19.75
C GLY A 148 -18.98 -35.19 -18.56
N SER A 149 -17.93 -34.99 -17.73
CA SER A 149 -17.44 -36.12 -16.90
C SER A 149 -16.93 -35.86 -15.46
N PHE A 150 -16.65 -34.64 -14.98
CA PHE A 150 -15.87 -34.50 -13.73
C PHE A 150 -16.40 -33.45 -12.73
N THR A 151 -17.61 -33.67 -12.22
CA THR A 151 -18.14 -32.99 -11.02
C THR A 151 -18.01 -33.87 -9.77
N HIS A 152 -16.79 -34.29 -9.40
CA HIS A 152 -16.57 -35.02 -8.13
C HIS A 152 -15.42 -34.46 -7.27
N ARG A 153 -15.77 -33.35 -6.60
CA ARG A 153 -15.37 -32.87 -5.25
C ARG A 153 -14.19 -33.57 -4.53
N LEU A 154 -13.19 -32.77 -4.18
CA LEU A 154 -12.43 -32.94 -2.94
C LEU A 154 -12.44 -31.61 -2.14
N PRO A 155 -12.86 -31.62 -0.85
CA PRO A 155 -12.98 -30.42 -0.03
C PRO A 155 -11.62 -29.97 0.53
N ALA A 156 -11.26 -28.71 0.31
CA ALA A 156 -10.11 -28.08 0.94
C ALA A 156 -10.37 -27.89 2.43
N SER A 157 -9.53 -28.47 3.29
CA SER A 157 -9.64 -28.33 4.75
C SER A 157 -9.41 -26.87 5.18
N PRO A 158 -10.36 -26.23 5.91
CA PRO A 158 -10.30 -24.83 6.33
C PRO A 158 -9.01 -24.43 7.08
N ARG A 159 -8.42 -25.37 7.83
CA ARG A 159 -7.20 -25.14 8.64
C ARG A 159 -5.98 -24.73 7.82
N THR A 160 -5.83 -25.27 6.60
CA THR A 160 -4.66 -24.99 5.76
C THR A 160 -4.73 -23.61 5.10
N SER A 161 -5.95 -23.10 4.87
CA SER A 161 -6.17 -21.74 4.33
C SER A 161 -5.79 -20.67 5.36
N PHE A 162 -6.20 -20.86 6.62
CA PHE A 162 -5.92 -19.92 7.70
C PHE A 162 -4.42 -19.71 7.95
N ILE A 163 -3.65 -20.80 8.02
CA ILE A 163 -2.19 -20.72 8.24
C ILE A 163 -1.49 -19.95 7.12
N LYS A 164 -1.89 -20.16 5.85
CA LYS A 164 -1.33 -19.44 4.71
C LYS A 164 -1.60 -17.94 4.78
N ILE A 165 -2.82 -17.54 5.14
CA ILE A 165 -3.20 -16.13 5.31
C ILE A 165 -2.36 -15.49 6.41
N LEU A 166 -2.19 -16.17 7.54
CA LEU A 166 -1.39 -15.69 8.68
C LEU A 166 0.08 -15.44 8.28
N PHE A 167 0.73 -16.39 7.60
CA PHE A 167 2.12 -16.22 7.15
C PHE A 167 2.29 -15.06 6.17
N VAL A 168 1.36 -14.92 5.21
CA VAL A 168 1.36 -13.79 4.27
C VAL A 168 1.22 -12.47 5.02
N ASN A 169 0.37 -12.40 6.06
CA ASN A 169 0.19 -11.22 6.87
C ASN A 169 1.42 -10.81 7.68
N ILE A 170 2.05 -11.78 8.33
CA ILE A 170 3.28 -11.55 9.07
C ILE A 170 4.35 -11.03 8.11
N TYR A 171 4.51 -11.67 6.96
CA TYR A 171 5.50 -11.26 5.95
C TYR A 171 5.25 -9.83 5.44
N ILE A 172 4.02 -9.50 5.06
CA ILE A 172 3.66 -8.16 4.57
C ILE A 172 3.91 -7.10 5.65
N THR A 173 3.52 -7.40 6.91
CA THR A 173 3.74 -6.50 8.05
C THR A 173 5.22 -6.25 8.30
N LEU A 174 6.06 -7.28 8.27
CA LEU A 174 7.51 -7.14 8.41
C LEU A 174 8.11 -6.28 7.29
N CYS A 175 7.72 -6.54 6.03
CA CYS A 175 8.17 -5.73 4.89
C CYS A 175 7.77 -4.25 5.06
N PHE A 176 6.55 -4.00 5.51
CA PHE A 176 6.07 -2.65 5.80
C PHE A 176 6.90 -1.96 6.88
N ILE A 177 7.15 -2.62 8.02
CA ILE A 177 7.95 -2.05 9.12
C ILE A 177 9.36 -1.70 8.64
N VAL A 178 10.02 -2.60 7.91
CA VAL A 178 11.38 -2.36 7.37
C VAL A 178 11.39 -1.17 6.41
N GLN A 179 10.43 -1.12 5.46
CA GLN A 179 10.33 -0.02 4.50
C GLN A 179 10.03 1.31 5.20
N TRP A 180 9.14 1.30 6.19
CA TRP A 180 8.78 2.47 6.97
C TRP A 180 9.98 3.01 7.74
N ILE A 181 10.72 2.15 8.46
CA ILE A 181 11.94 2.53 9.19
C ILE A 181 12.96 3.12 8.22
N TYR A 182 13.18 2.47 7.08
CA TYR A 182 14.12 2.95 6.06
C TYR A 182 13.78 4.37 5.59
N VAL A 183 12.51 4.66 5.30
CA VAL A 183 12.09 5.98 4.83
C VAL A 183 12.21 7.03 5.92
N VAL A 184 11.82 6.72 7.17
CA VAL A 184 11.97 7.64 8.31
C VAL A 184 13.44 7.99 8.56
N VAL A 185 14.32 6.97 8.60
CA VAL A 185 15.77 7.17 8.74
C VAL A 185 16.32 8.00 7.58
N THR A 186 15.87 7.72 6.34
CA THR A 186 16.28 8.46 5.15
C THR A 186 15.86 9.93 5.22
N ILE A 187 14.64 10.24 5.66
CA ILE A 187 14.16 11.62 5.87
C ILE A 187 15.05 12.32 6.88
N GLU A 188 15.28 11.71 8.05
CA GLU A 188 16.08 12.31 9.13
C GLU A 188 17.51 12.56 8.68
N GLN A 189 18.16 11.58 8.04
CA GLN A 189 19.51 11.75 7.51
C GLN A 189 19.55 12.82 6.41
N THR A 190 18.53 12.90 5.55
CA THR A 190 18.43 13.94 4.53
C THR A 190 18.31 15.32 5.17
N ILE A 191 17.54 15.48 6.25
CA ILE A 191 17.44 16.75 6.98
C ILE A 191 18.79 17.13 7.60
N GLN A 192 19.44 16.18 8.29
CA GLN A 192 20.71 16.42 8.99
C GLN A 192 21.87 16.76 8.04
N ARG A 193 21.91 16.16 6.84
CA ARG A 193 23.00 16.30 5.87
C ARG A 193 22.82 17.47 4.89
N ASN A 194 21.74 18.24 5.01
CA ASN A 194 21.50 19.44 4.19
C ASN A 194 21.43 20.73 5.05
N PRO A 195 22.51 21.09 5.77
CA PRO A 195 22.48 22.21 6.72
C PRO A 195 22.35 23.58 6.05
N VAL A 196 22.79 23.72 4.78
CA VAL A 196 22.80 24.97 4.02
C VAL A 196 21.39 25.58 3.86
N ILE A 197 20.35 24.76 4.01
CA ILE A 197 18.96 25.18 3.85
C ILE A 197 18.33 25.61 5.19
N HIS A 198 19.00 25.31 6.32
CA HIS A 198 18.48 25.47 7.68
C HIS A 198 19.10 26.66 8.44
N ASN A 199 19.44 27.77 7.78
CA ASN A 199 19.84 29.00 8.47
C ASN A 199 18.70 29.64 9.33
N GLY A 200 17.54 28.98 9.45
CA GLY A 200 16.48 29.30 10.40
C GLY A 200 16.68 28.63 11.77
N PRO A 201 15.82 28.95 12.76
CA PRO A 201 15.89 28.34 14.09
C PRO A 201 15.76 26.82 13.97
N ARG A 202 16.78 26.09 14.46
CA ARG A 202 16.76 24.63 14.55
C ARG A 202 15.52 24.22 15.35
N PHE A 203 14.61 23.46 14.75
CA PHE A 203 13.55 22.81 15.51
C PHE A 203 14.23 21.88 16.54
N PRO A 204 14.04 22.09 17.85
CA PRO A 204 14.68 21.26 18.88
C PRO A 204 14.12 19.84 18.91
N ILE A 205 12.95 19.63 18.29
CA ILE A 205 12.38 18.31 18.08
C ILE A 205 12.77 17.83 16.68
N SER A 206 13.51 16.72 16.61
CA SER A 206 13.83 16.09 15.33
C SER A 206 12.55 15.70 14.62
N PHE A 207 12.48 15.95 13.32
CA PHE A 207 11.33 15.57 12.51
C PHE A 207 11.05 14.05 12.62
N GLY A 208 12.12 13.26 12.80
CA GLY A 208 12.08 11.84 13.13
C GLY A 208 11.44 11.45 14.47
N GLN A 209 11.01 12.37 15.33
CA GLN A 209 10.25 12.05 16.55
C GLN A 209 8.74 12.29 16.38
N ILE A 210 8.33 13.38 15.75
CA ILE A 210 6.90 13.74 15.64
C ILE A 210 6.23 12.97 14.50
N PHE A 211 6.86 12.96 13.34
CA PHE A 211 6.25 12.40 12.14
C PHE A 211 5.97 10.89 12.21
N PRO A 212 6.89 10.05 12.72
CA PRO A 212 6.61 8.64 12.89
C PRO A 212 5.54 8.34 13.94
N VAL A 213 5.45 9.12 15.01
CA VAL A 213 4.40 8.97 16.04
C VAL A 213 3.02 9.25 15.45
N VAL A 214 2.88 10.30 14.64
CA VAL A 214 1.59 10.65 14.01
C VAL A 214 1.19 9.61 12.96
N THR A 215 2.14 9.11 12.15
CA THR A 215 1.84 8.10 11.11
C THR A 215 1.59 6.70 11.68
N ILE A 216 2.36 6.27 12.69
CA ILE A 216 2.11 5.00 13.40
C ILE A 216 0.79 5.09 14.18
N GLY A 217 0.53 6.20 14.85
CA GLY A 217 -0.68 6.37 15.66
C GLY A 217 -1.95 6.11 14.88
N ALA A 218 -2.06 6.64 13.65
CA ALA A 218 -3.21 6.40 12.79
C ALA A 218 -3.37 4.91 12.40
N CYS A 219 -2.28 4.22 12.06
CA CYS A 219 -2.33 2.79 11.72
C CYS A 219 -2.64 1.91 12.94
N LEU A 220 -2.05 2.21 14.11
CA LEU A 220 -2.30 1.47 15.34
C LEU A 220 -3.73 1.65 15.83
N ILE A 221 -4.28 2.86 15.75
CA ILE A 221 -5.69 3.11 16.09
C ILE A 221 -6.62 2.29 15.18
N SER A 222 -6.32 2.23 13.88
CA SER A 222 -7.11 1.43 12.95
C SER A 222 -7.05 -0.06 13.28
N ILE A 223 -5.86 -0.61 13.58
CA ILE A 223 -5.70 -2.02 13.97
C ILE A 223 -6.39 -2.29 15.32
N TYR A 224 -6.27 -1.37 16.27
CA TYR A 224 -6.89 -1.50 17.59
C TYR A 224 -8.41 -1.54 17.50
N ASN A 225 -9.01 -0.63 16.73
CA ASN A 225 -10.47 -0.60 16.51
C ASN A 225 -10.93 -1.91 15.87
N ASP A 226 -10.16 -2.44 14.94
CA ASP A 226 -10.47 -3.71 14.28
C ASP A 226 -10.44 -4.92 15.24
N LEU A 227 -9.40 -5.01 16.07
CA LEU A 227 -9.30 -6.03 17.11
C LEU A 227 -10.42 -5.91 18.15
N GLN A 228 -10.86 -4.68 18.44
CA GLN A 228 -11.97 -4.44 19.35
C GLN A 228 -13.30 -4.94 18.77
N ASP A 229 -13.53 -4.74 17.47
CA ASP A 229 -14.74 -5.21 16.80
C ASP A 229 -14.77 -6.74 16.72
N CYS A 230 -13.64 -7.40 16.45
CA CYS A 230 -13.55 -8.87 16.53
C CYS A 230 -13.86 -9.41 17.94
N ARG A 231 -13.55 -8.67 19.01
CA ARG A 231 -13.87 -9.08 20.39
C ARG A 231 -15.36 -8.95 20.71
N ARG A 232 -16.07 -8.05 20.03
CA ARG A 232 -17.49 -7.76 20.31
C ARG A 232 -18.47 -8.73 19.66
N GLU A 233 -18.04 -9.52 18.68
CA GLU A 233 -18.93 -10.53 18.10
C GLU A 233 -19.30 -11.58 19.16
N PRO A 234 -20.60 -11.70 19.51
CA PRO A 234 -21.03 -12.71 20.47
C PRO A 234 -20.71 -14.10 19.92
N PRO A 235 -20.34 -15.07 20.78
CA PRO A 235 -20.15 -16.44 20.34
C PRO A 235 -21.41 -16.88 19.61
N ILE A 236 -21.25 -17.32 18.36
CA ILE A 236 -22.34 -17.85 17.54
C ILE A 236 -23.05 -18.89 18.41
N SER A 237 -24.24 -18.53 18.87
CA SER A 237 -25.17 -19.45 19.51
C SER A 237 -25.43 -20.52 18.47
N GLN A 238 -24.73 -21.65 18.58
CA GLN A 238 -25.08 -22.86 17.86
C GLN A 238 -26.54 -23.14 18.23
N GLY A 239 -27.43 -22.81 17.30
CA GLY A 239 -28.85 -23.11 17.42
C GLY A 239 -28.97 -24.60 17.68
N ASN A 240 -29.37 -24.94 18.90
CA ASN A 240 -29.94 -26.23 19.22
C ASN A 240 -31.32 -26.31 18.55
N ASP A 241 -31.34 -26.40 17.22
CA ASP A 241 -32.52 -26.88 16.48
C ASP A 241 -32.48 -28.41 16.51
N LEU A 242 -32.72 -28.95 17.69
CA LEU A 242 -32.87 -30.38 17.91
C LEU A 242 -34.14 -30.60 18.74
N ASN A 243 -35.29 -30.15 18.24
CA ASN A 243 -36.59 -30.43 18.86
C ASN A 243 -37.82 -30.34 17.91
N ASP A 244 -37.65 -30.48 16.59
CA ASP A 244 -38.82 -30.59 15.67
C ASP A 244 -38.88 -31.96 14.96
N LEU A 245 -38.75 -33.03 15.75
CA LEU A 245 -39.09 -34.39 15.33
C LEU A 245 -40.13 -34.99 16.29
N GLY A 246 -41.25 -34.27 16.46
CA GLY A 246 -42.44 -34.72 17.18
C GLY A 246 -43.52 -35.18 16.21
N THR A 247 -43.38 -36.40 15.72
CA THR A 247 -44.37 -37.16 14.94
C THR A 247 -45.78 -37.11 15.53
N SER A 248 -46.73 -36.48 14.82
CA SER A 248 -48.17 -36.71 15.01
C SER A 248 -48.59 -37.90 14.14
N ILE A 249 -48.69 -39.08 14.77
CA ILE A 249 -49.22 -40.30 14.15
C ILE A 249 -50.74 -40.30 14.30
N LYS A 250 -51.43 -40.43 13.16
CA LYS A 250 -52.87 -40.70 13.03
C LYS A 250 -53.27 -41.96 13.81
N ALA A 251 -54.43 -41.91 14.48
CA ALA A 251 -55.21 -43.10 14.81
C ALA A 251 -56.64 -42.92 14.28
N ASP A 252 -56.97 -43.68 13.22
CA ASP A 252 -58.34 -44.00 12.83
C ASP A 252 -58.70 -45.32 13.52
N VAL A 253 -59.71 -45.30 14.41
CA VAL A 253 -60.60 -46.42 14.77
C VAL A 253 -61.96 -45.85 15.11
#